data_AF-A0A5S3RJI4-F1
#
_entry.id   AF-A0A5S3RJI4-F1
#
_cell.length_a   1.000
_cell.length_b   1.000
_cell.length_c   1.000
_cell.angle_alpha   90.00
_cell.angle_beta   90.00
_cell.angle_gamma   90.00
#
_symmetry.space_group_name_H-M   'P 1'
#
loop_
_entity.id
_entity.type
_entity.pdbx_description
1 polymer ?
#
loop_
_entity_poly.entity_id
_entity_poly.type
_entity_poly.pdbx_seq_one_letter_code
_entity_poly.pdbx_strand_id
1 'polypeptide(L)'
;AAPVTTAAITNNGWVYPALFKHNEQYILVSEAGGPDYYSGTNLSNNSQGQFKVRFPDQREVITSGGYLPEHTLPLLSPWRILAIGSLKTITESTLGTDLARVNQLKNTDFI
;
A
#
# COMPACT_ATOMS: atom_id res chain seq x y z
N ALA A 1 -4.03 1.76 -16.39
CA ALA A 1 -4.65 2.25 -15.14
C ALA A 1 -6.15 1.98 -15.22
N ALA A 2 -6.74 1.36 -14.19
CA ALA A 2 -8.17 1.12 -14.15
C ALA A 2 -8.92 2.41 -13.77
N PRO A 3 -10.13 2.67 -14.30
CA PRO A 3 -11.01 3.68 -13.72
C PRO A 3 -11.19 3.48 -12.21
N VAL A 4 -11.33 4.56 -11.45
CA VAL A 4 -11.55 4.49 -9.97
C VAL A 4 -12.81 3.71 -9.57
N THR A 5 -13.78 3.59 -10.47
CA THR A 5 -15.03 2.84 -10.27
C THR A 5 -14.94 1.37 -10.65
N THR A 6 -13.80 0.92 -11.21
CA THR A 6 -13.60 -0.48 -11.58
C THR A 6 -13.50 -1.31 -10.30
N ALA A 7 -14.41 -2.27 -10.14
CA ALA A 7 -14.30 -3.26 -9.07
C ALA A 7 -13.06 -4.13 -9.28
N ALA A 8 -12.46 -4.60 -8.19
CA ALA A 8 -11.40 -5.58 -8.30
C ALA A 8 -11.89 -6.88 -8.93
N ILE A 9 -10.99 -7.54 -9.67
CA ILE A 9 -11.29 -8.79 -10.39
C ILE A 9 -11.66 -9.92 -9.43
N THR A 10 -11.12 -9.89 -8.21
CA THR A 10 -11.40 -10.87 -7.16
C THR A 10 -11.93 -10.20 -5.91
N ASN A 11 -12.58 -10.99 -5.05
CA ASN A 11 -12.97 -10.53 -3.71
C ASN A 11 -11.77 -10.16 -2.83
N ASN A 12 -10.54 -10.46 -3.27
CA ASN A 12 -9.30 -10.06 -2.61
C ASN A 12 -8.84 -8.65 -3.00
N GLY A 13 -9.67 -7.89 -3.72
CA GLY A 13 -9.49 -6.46 -4.05
C GLY A 13 -8.22 -6.11 -4.82
N TRP A 14 -7.72 -4.89 -4.64
CA TRP A 14 -6.55 -4.35 -5.33
C TRP A 14 -5.29 -4.43 -4.47
N VAL A 15 -4.24 -5.05 -5.00
CA VAL A 15 -2.91 -5.09 -4.38
C VAL A 15 -2.07 -3.87 -4.75
N TYR A 16 -1.18 -3.45 -3.86
CA TYR A 16 -0.27 -2.34 -4.11
C TYR A 16 0.92 -2.75 -5.01
N PRO A 17 1.54 -1.78 -5.71
CA PRO A 17 1.04 -0.42 -5.93
C PRO A 17 -0.12 -0.43 -6.94
N ALA A 18 -1.22 0.25 -6.62
CA ALA A 18 -2.47 0.21 -7.40
C ALA A 18 -2.65 1.51 -8.19
N LEU A 19 -2.67 1.43 -9.52
CA LEU A 19 -2.75 2.59 -10.41
C LEU A 19 -4.15 2.77 -11.02
N PHE A 20 -4.78 3.88 -10.67
CA PHE A 20 -6.11 4.28 -11.16
C PHE A 20 -6.05 5.51 -12.05
N LYS A 21 -7.11 5.71 -12.86
CA LYS A 21 -7.34 6.90 -13.67
C LYS A 21 -8.66 7.55 -13.29
N HIS A 22 -8.63 8.88 -13.15
CA HIS A 22 -9.82 9.71 -12.95
C HIS A 22 -9.66 10.98 -13.81
N ASN A 23 -10.54 11.15 -14.80
CA ASN A 23 -10.37 12.14 -15.86
C ASN A 23 -8.98 12.02 -16.52
N GLU A 24 -8.24 13.11 -16.65
CA GLU A 24 -6.89 13.12 -17.23
C GLU A 24 -5.77 12.85 -16.21
N GLN A 25 -6.10 12.56 -14.95
CA GLN A 25 -5.13 12.34 -13.88
C GLN A 25 -4.98 10.85 -13.56
N TYR A 26 -3.75 10.47 -13.20
CA TYR A 26 -3.42 9.18 -12.63
C TYR A 26 -3.33 9.29 -11.11
N ILE A 27 -3.76 8.25 -10.42
CA ILE A 27 -3.73 8.14 -8.96
C ILE A 27 -3.06 6.80 -8.64
N LEU A 28 -1.85 6.84 -8.08
CA LEU A 28 -1.17 5.65 -7.56
C LEU A 28 -1.38 5.58 -6.05
N VAL A 29 -1.97 4.48 -5.59
CA VAL A 29 -2.10 4.18 -4.16
C VAL A 29 -1.09 3.13 -3.76
N SER A 30 -0.37 3.37 -2.67
CA SER A 30 0.58 2.42 -2.08
C SER A 30 0.71 2.65 -0.57
N GLU A 31 1.58 1.88 0.08
CA GLU A 31 2.02 2.12 1.46
C GLU A 31 3.56 2.10 1.56
N ALA A 32 4.11 2.71 2.61
CA ALA A 32 5.54 2.71 2.89
C ALA A 32 5.82 2.89 4.39
N GLY A 33 7.05 2.59 4.81
CA GLY A 33 7.50 2.83 6.19
C GLY A 33 6.78 1.98 7.23
N GLY A 34 6.23 0.84 6.84
CA GLY A 34 5.54 -0.06 7.76
C GLY A 34 6.48 -0.63 8.81
N PRO A 35 6.13 -0.56 10.11
CA PRO A 35 6.88 -1.27 11.14
C PRO A 35 6.66 -2.77 11.03
N ASP A 36 7.62 -3.56 11.54
CA ASP A 36 7.65 -5.02 11.37
C ASP A 36 6.45 -5.75 12.03
N TYR A 37 5.72 -5.05 12.92
CA TYR A 37 4.53 -5.53 13.60
C TYR A 37 3.21 -5.27 12.85
N TYR A 38 3.26 -4.61 11.69
CA TYR A 38 2.06 -4.24 10.93
C TYR A 38 1.89 -5.11 9.69
N SER A 39 0.71 -5.74 9.55
CA SER A 39 0.37 -6.53 8.38
C SER A 39 0.37 -5.70 7.11
N GLY A 40 0.87 -6.25 6.01
CA GLY A 40 0.67 -5.69 4.68
C GLY A 40 -0.83 -5.53 4.39
N THR A 41 -1.21 -4.43 3.74
CA THR A 41 -2.62 -4.15 3.45
C THR A 41 -2.90 -4.17 1.96
N ASN A 42 -4.18 -4.20 1.60
CA ASN A 42 -4.65 -4.02 0.24
C ASN A 42 -5.90 -3.11 0.25
N LEU A 43 -6.50 -2.88 -0.91
CA LEU A 43 -7.68 -2.04 -1.05
C LEU A 43 -8.90 -2.85 -1.47
N SER A 44 -10.07 -2.55 -0.92
CA SER A 44 -11.34 -2.81 -1.58
C SER A 44 -11.93 -1.50 -2.09
N ASN A 45 -12.80 -1.58 -3.09
CA ASN A 45 -13.53 -0.42 -3.57
C ASN A 45 -15.00 -0.75 -3.85
N ASN A 46 -15.85 0.28 -3.85
CA ASN A 46 -17.22 0.17 -4.30
C ASN A 46 -17.40 0.80 -5.70
N SER A 47 -18.59 0.61 -6.27
CA SER A 47 -18.95 1.15 -7.59
C SER A 47 -18.97 2.68 -7.65
N GLN A 48 -18.93 3.37 -6.50
CA GLN A 48 -18.86 4.82 -6.41
C GLN A 48 -17.42 5.35 -6.40
N GLY A 49 -16.41 4.47 -6.50
CA GLY A 49 -15.01 4.84 -6.46
C GLY A 49 -14.48 5.21 -5.07
N GLN A 50 -15.16 4.74 -4.02
CA GLN A 50 -14.65 4.85 -2.65
C GLN A 50 -13.76 3.65 -2.35
N PHE A 51 -12.58 3.92 -1.80
CA PHE A 51 -11.60 2.89 -1.44
C PHE A 51 -11.51 2.72 0.07
N LYS A 52 -11.30 1.47 0.51
CA LYS A 52 -11.09 1.12 1.92
C LYS A 52 -9.86 0.24 2.05
N VAL A 53 -9.03 0.54 3.05
CA VAL A 53 -7.91 -0.32 3.46
C VAL A 53 -8.46 -1.59 4.08
N ARG A 54 -7.90 -2.74 3.69
CA ARG A 54 -8.23 -4.06 4.20
C ARG A 54 -6.96 -4.79 4.63
N PHE A 55 -7.10 -5.56 5.71
CA PHE A 55 -6.07 -6.49 6.19
C PHE A 55 -6.12 -7.82 5.43
N PRO A 56 -5.06 -8.64 5.52
CA PRO A 56 -5.06 -9.97 4.93
C PRO A 56 -6.26 -10.81 5.38
N ASP A 57 -6.69 -11.73 4.55
CA ASP A 57 -7.71 -12.70 4.91
C ASP A 57 -7.13 -13.76 5.85
N GLN A 58 -7.94 -14.31 6.76
CA GLN A 58 -7.51 -15.37 7.67
C GLN A 58 -6.96 -16.61 6.93
N ARG A 59 -7.40 -16.85 5.69
CA ARG A 59 -6.89 -17.93 4.82
C ARG A 59 -5.45 -17.71 4.36
N GLU A 60 -4.90 -16.51 4.50
CA GLU A 60 -3.52 -16.15 4.12
C GLU A 60 -2.51 -16.44 5.26
N VAL A 61 -2.97 -17.00 6.39
CA VAL A 61 -2.11 -17.41 7.50
C VAL A 61 -1.37 -18.71 7.16
N ILE A 62 -0.04 -18.64 7.01
CA ILE A 62 0.83 -19.79 6.62
C ILE A 62 1.48 -20.47 7.85
N THR A 63 1.51 -19.82 9.00
CA THR A 63 2.11 -20.33 10.25
C THR A 63 1.12 -20.23 11.42
N SER A 64 1.52 -20.56 12.66
CA SER A 64 0.68 -20.37 13.85
C SER A 64 0.53 -18.90 14.30
N GLY A 65 0.89 -17.93 13.45
CA GLY A 65 0.76 -16.49 13.73
C GLY A 65 -0.63 -15.91 13.45
N GLY A 66 -0.81 -14.64 13.79
CA GLY A 66 -2.00 -13.85 13.42
C GLY A 66 -1.86 -13.16 12.06
N TYR A 67 -2.96 -12.60 11.55
CA TYR A 67 -3.00 -11.84 10.29
C TYR A 67 -3.26 -10.34 10.49
N LEU A 68 -3.63 -9.92 11.71
CA LEU A 68 -3.87 -8.52 12.07
C LEU A 68 -2.65 -7.93 12.79
N PRO A 69 -2.39 -6.62 12.67
CA PRO A 69 -1.35 -5.95 13.44
C PRO A 69 -1.60 -6.06 14.94
N GLU A 70 -0.55 -6.42 15.69
CA GLU A 70 -0.57 -6.47 17.16
C GLU A 70 0.73 -5.88 17.71
N HIS A 71 0.63 -4.91 18.61
CA HIS A 71 1.78 -4.26 19.24
C HIS A 71 1.39 -3.54 20.53
N THR A 72 2.32 -3.42 21.47
CA THR A 72 2.16 -2.57 22.65
C THR A 72 2.12 -1.09 22.24
N LEU A 73 1.24 -0.29 22.85
CA LEU A 73 1.13 1.12 22.48
C LEU A 73 2.46 1.89 22.73
N PRO A 74 2.82 2.85 21.84
CA PRO A 74 2.03 3.30 20.69
C PRO A 74 2.12 2.35 19.48
N LEU A 75 0.97 2.10 18.86
CA LEU A 75 0.86 1.37 17.60
C LEU A 75 0.82 2.37 16.45
N LEU A 76 1.76 2.26 15.52
CA LEU A 76 1.84 3.10 14.33
C LEU A 76 1.48 2.30 13.09
N SER A 77 0.65 2.88 12.21
CA SER A 77 0.45 2.32 10.88
C SER A 77 1.58 2.74 9.93
N PRO A 78 1.78 2.00 8.83
CA PRO A 78 2.53 2.51 7.68
C PRO A 78 1.89 3.81 7.15
N TRP A 79 2.67 4.57 6.39
CA TRP A 79 2.13 5.68 5.60
C TRP A 79 1.22 5.17 4.49
N ARG A 80 0.18 5.95 4.17
CA ARG A 80 -0.67 5.73 2.99
C ARG A 80 -0.29 6.75 1.94
N ILE A 81 0.17 6.27 0.79
CA ILE A 81 0.68 7.09 -0.30
C ILE A 81 -0.40 7.27 -1.35
N LEU A 82 -0.61 8.53 -1.75
CA LEU A 82 -1.36 8.91 -2.95
C LEU A 82 -0.45 9.79 -3.82
N ALA A 83 0.12 9.23 -4.88
CA ALA A 83 0.76 10.04 -5.92
C ALA A 83 -0.28 10.37 -6.98
N ILE A 84 -0.50 11.65 -7.26
CA ILE A 84 -1.57 12.13 -8.15
C ILE A 84 -0.96 13.06 -9.19
N GLY A 85 -1.20 12.78 -10.47
CA GLY A 85 -0.67 13.62 -11.54
C GLY A 85 -0.68 12.98 -12.92
N SER A 86 0.17 13.53 -13.78
CA SER A 86 0.54 12.89 -15.05
C SER A 86 1.29 11.57 -14.82
N LEU A 87 1.41 10.73 -15.85
CA LEU A 87 2.28 9.55 -15.76
C LEU A 87 3.71 9.92 -15.35
N LYS A 88 4.25 11.03 -15.85
CA LYS A 88 5.58 11.54 -15.45
C LYS A 88 5.65 11.76 -13.94
N THR A 89 4.64 12.42 -13.37
CA THR A 89 4.52 12.65 -11.91
C THR A 89 4.52 11.34 -11.13
N ILE A 90 3.80 10.32 -11.63
CA ILE A 90 3.75 9.01 -10.98
C ILE A 90 5.09 8.28 -11.08
N THR A 91 5.71 8.24 -12.26
CA THR A 91 6.94 7.48 -12.52
C THR A 91 8.18 8.09 -11.88
N GLU A 92 8.17 9.41 -11.64
CA GLU A 92 9.28 10.13 -11.00
C GLU A 92 9.07 10.33 -9.49
N SER A 93 7.96 9.83 -8.94
CA SER A 93 7.67 9.96 -7.51
C SER A 93 8.63 9.14 -6.66
N THR A 94 9.18 9.76 -5.60
CA THR A 94 10.04 9.14 -4.60
C THR A 94 9.32 8.87 -3.27
N LEU A 95 8.01 9.13 -3.17
CA LEU A 95 7.26 9.04 -1.90
C LEU A 95 7.44 7.70 -1.17
N GLY A 96 7.61 6.60 -1.91
CA GLY A 96 7.86 5.28 -1.33
C GLY A 96 9.17 5.19 -0.55
N THR A 97 10.24 5.82 -1.04
CA THR A 97 11.55 5.87 -0.37
C THR A 97 11.63 7.02 0.63
N ASP A 98 10.99 8.16 0.35
CA ASP A 98 10.99 9.33 1.23
C ASP A 98 10.34 9.03 2.60
N LEU A 99 9.36 8.11 2.61
CA LEU A 99 8.63 7.67 3.79
C LEU A 99 9.14 6.33 4.37
N ALA A 100 10.19 5.75 3.78
CA ALA A 100 10.76 4.51 4.26
C ALA A 100 11.53 4.71 5.58
N ARG A 101 11.76 3.62 6.30
CA ARG A 101 12.72 3.64 7.42
C ARG A 101 14.11 3.94 6.88
N VAL A 102 14.85 4.77 7.61
CA VAL A 102 16.25 5.07 7.27
C VAL A 102 17.09 3.80 7.31
N ASN A 103 18.13 3.75 6.46
CA ASN A 103 19.10 2.66 6.46
C ASN A 103 19.66 2.42 7.88
N GLN A 104 19.69 1.16 8.30
CA GLN A 104 20.23 0.72 9.58
C GLN A 104 21.63 0.08 9.45
N LEU A 105 22.10 -0.17 8.24
CA LEU A 105 23.41 -0.76 7.96
C LEU A 105 24.51 0.29 8.00
N LYS A 106 25.64 -0.06 8.62
CA LYS A 106 26.83 0.81 8.70
C LYS A 106 27.82 0.59 7.55
N ASN A 107 27.96 -0.66 7.10
CA ASN A 107 28.80 -1.04 5.96
C ASN A 107 27.89 -1.60 4.86
N THR A 108 28.00 -1.03 3.67
CA THR A 108 27.23 -1.42 2.48
C THR A 108 28.13 -1.80 1.31
N ASP A 109 29.44 -2.01 1.53
CA ASP A 109 30.43 -2.25 0.46
C ASP A 109 30.21 -3.57 -0.30
N PHE A 110 29.34 -4.45 0.21
CA PHE A 110 29.01 -5.74 -0.37
C PHE A 110 27.70 -5.76 -1.18
N ILE A 111 26.95 -4.65 -1.20
CA ILE A 111 25.68 -4.53 -1.92
C ILE A 111 25.93 -4.06 -3.35
#